data_AF-A0A7Z2SJ83-F1
#
_entry.id   AF-A0A7Z2SJ83-F1
#
_cell.length_a   1.000
_cell.length_b   1.000
_cell.length_c   1.000
_cell.angle_alpha   90.00
_cell.angle_beta   90.00
_cell.angle_gamma   90.00
#
_symmetry.space_group_name_H-M   'P 1'
#
loop_
_entity.id
_entity.type
_entity.pdbx_description
1 polymer ?
#
loop_
_entity_poly.entity_id
_entity_poly.type
_entity_poly.pdbx_seq_one_letter_code
_entity_poly.pdbx_strand_id
1 'polypeptide(L)'
;MASTEDADMMALITAAPELATPDDTETFLDAMPMPELASMWGALQRLSRRDQTGAAWAAILYFDHLPHKWPDRAFDLALEVLRSEKDKPTIMQLNDKFMLSLLYAHGDAAIERIEAEAKQNAALRWLLGGIHFGPDEPLKRRIEAIADSKGWRADDRARRTPKRPLDCEAMSVAELAHAWVEQCSKSERDRDNNFFAMMDYERDLREEYPDKAIDLIVEILKIEANPVLLSLLAAGPLEDVISMETIDRIEREAAANKRFHDLLGGVWYYRAPEELKARLDALVGQNRW
;
A
#
# COMPACT_ATOMS: atom_id res chain seq x y z
N MET A 1 16.30 -12.35 5.87
CA MET A 1 17.41 -11.62 6.49
C MET A 1 17.63 -10.40 5.62
N ALA A 2 17.30 -9.21 6.12
CA ALA A 2 17.61 -7.96 5.40
C ALA A 2 19.13 -7.88 5.22
N SER A 3 19.59 -7.47 4.04
CA SER A 3 21.01 -7.29 3.78
C SER A 3 21.55 -6.12 4.60
N THR A 4 22.86 -6.07 4.86
CA THR A 4 23.50 -4.91 5.51
C THR A 4 23.22 -3.61 4.73
N GLU A 5 23.09 -3.71 3.41
CA GLU A 5 22.74 -2.62 2.51
C GLU A 5 21.30 -2.11 2.73
N ASP A 6 20.33 -3.01 2.96
CA ASP A 6 18.96 -2.61 3.33
C ASP A 6 18.93 -1.89 4.69
N ALA A 7 19.76 -2.32 5.65
CA ALA A 7 19.83 -1.69 6.98
C ALA A 7 20.46 -0.30 6.93
N ASP A 8 21.55 -0.13 6.17
CA ASP A 8 22.20 1.17 5.96
C ASP A 8 21.28 2.13 5.17
N MET A 9 20.48 1.61 4.25
CA MET A 9 19.53 2.42 3.49
C MET A 9 18.27 2.76 4.27
N MET A 10 17.82 1.87 5.15
CA MET A 10 16.81 2.21 6.16
C MET A 10 17.32 3.25 7.15
N ALA A 11 18.59 3.17 7.54
CA ALA A 11 19.23 4.22 8.32
C ALA A 11 19.28 5.52 7.51
N LEU A 12 19.54 5.49 6.21
CA LEU A 12 19.49 6.68 5.35
C LEU A 12 18.08 7.24 5.18
N ILE A 13 17.03 6.42 5.09
CA ILE A 13 15.63 6.88 5.02
C ILE A 13 15.18 7.48 6.37
N THR A 14 15.68 6.91 7.47
CA THR A 14 15.37 7.38 8.83
C THR A 14 16.23 8.58 9.23
N ALA A 15 17.44 8.70 8.68
CA ALA A 15 18.39 9.79 8.91
C ALA A 15 18.38 10.85 7.81
N ALA A 16 17.67 10.61 6.70
CA ALA A 16 17.20 11.65 5.82
C ALA A 16 16.52 12.64 6.76
N PRO A 17 16.97 13.91 6.80
CA PRO A 17 16.41 14.83 7.74
C PRO A 17 14.89 14.77 7.58
N GLU A 18 14.13 14.88 8.67
CA GLU A 18 12.76 15.38 8.54
C GLU A 18 12.90 16.79 7.97
N LEU A 19 13.10 16.84 6.65
CA LEU A 19 13.34 18.04 5.90
C LEU A 19 12.08 18.87 6.12
N ALA A 20 12.29 20.14 6.48
CA ALA A 20 11.25 20.96 7.05
C ALA A 20 10.01 21.06 6.14
N THR A 21 10.20 20.83 4.84
CA THR A 21 9.15 20.87 3.84
C THR A 21 9.24 19.71 2.83
N PRO A 22 8.12 19.37 2.15
CA PRO A 22 8.13 18.48 0.99
C PRO A 22 9.10 18.93 -0.11
N ASP A 23 9.21 20.24 -0.37
CA ASP A 23 10.08 20.81 -1.41
C ASP A 23 11.57 20.57 -1.13
N ASP A 24 11.96 20.63 0.15
CA ASP A 24 13.32 20.30 0.58
C ASP A 24 13.63 18.81 0.31
N THR A 25 12.66 17.93 0.56
CA THR A 25 12.78 16.49 0.29
C THR A 25 12.95 16.22 -1.20
N GLU A 26 12.13 16.85 -2.05
CA GLU A 26 12.26 16.73 -3.50
C GLU A 26 13.63 17.22 -3.98
N THR A 27 14.10 18.37 -3.49
CA THR A 27 15.41 18.94 -3.87
C THR A 27 16.56 17.98 -3.54
N PHE A 28 16.52 17.37 -2.35
CA PHE A 28 17.51 16.38 -1.93
C PHE A 28 17.51 15.14 -2.84
N LEU A 29 16.32 14.60 -3.15
CA LEU A 29 16.17 13.40 -3.97
C LEU A 29 16.49 13.63 -5.45
N ASP A 30 16.25 14.84 -5.97
CA ASP A 30 16.64 15.23 -7.33
C ASP A 30 18.16 15.30 -7.51
N ALA A 31 18.89 15.68 -6.46
CA ALA A 31 20.35 15.71 -6.48
C ALA A 31 20.99 14.32 -6.34
N MET A 32 20.22 13.30 -5.91
CA MET A 32 20.75 11.97 -5.64
C MET A 32 21.21 11.26 -6.94
N PRO A 33 22.38 10.57 -6.92
CA PRO A 33 22.81 9.72 -8.01
C PRO A 33 21.81 8.59 -8.30
N MET A 34 21.63 8.26 -9.57
CA MET A 34 20.62 7.26 -9.99
C MET A 34 20.74 5.89 -9.28
N PRO A 35 21.94 5.31 -9.06
CA PRO A 35 22.05 4.04 -8.34
C PRO A 35 21.59 4.11 -6.88
N GLU A 36 21.87 5.23 -6.20
CA GLU A 36 21.43 5.45 -4.81
C GLU A 36 19.91 5.65 -4.77
N LEU A 37 19.37 6.40 -5.72
CA LEU A 37 17.92 6.62 -5.85
C LEU A 37 17.17 5.31 -6.12
N ALA A 38 17.72 4.43 -6.97
CA ALA A 38 17.18 3.09 -7.23
C ALA A 38 17.23 2.18 -6.00
N SER A 39 18.33 2.21 -5.25
CA SER A 39 18.48 1.44 -4.01
C SER A 39 17.45 1.88 -2.96
N MET A 40 17.30 3.20 -2.76
CA MET A 40 16.30 3.75 -1.86
C MET A 40 14.87 3.41 -2.31
N TRP A 41 14.55 3.52 -3.61
CA TRP A 41 13.26 3.10 -4.15
C TRP A 41 12.97 1.63 -3.82
N GLY A 42 13.94 0.74 -4.03
CA GLY A 42 13.83 -0.69 -3.73
C GLY A 42 13.61 -0.98 -2.26
N ALA A 43 14.34 -0.29 -1.37
CA ALA A 43 14.18 -0.40 0.08
C ALA A 43 12.77 0.00 0.54
N LEU A 44 12.22 1.09 0.00
CA LEU A 44 10.86 1.54 0.30
C LEU A 44 9.80 0.49 -0.05
N GLN A 45 9.98 -0.30 -1.11
CA GLN A 45 9.03 -1.37 -1.47
C GLN A 45 9.01 -2.52 -0.45
N ARG A 46 10.06 -2.65 0.37
CA ARG A 46 10.18 -3.69 1.41
C ARG A 46 9.63 -3.22 2.74
N LEU A 47 9.34 -1.93 2.90
CA LEU A 47 8.88 -1.39 4.16
C LEU A 47 7.53 -1.97 4.54
N SER A 48 7.49 -2.65 5.69
CA SER A 48 6.24 -3.04 6.28
C SER A 48 5.43 -1.79 6.59
N ARG A 49 4.10 -1.91 6.58
CA ARG A 49 3.24 -0.78 6.91
C ARG A 49 3.47 -0.27 8.34
N ARG A 50 3.91 -1.15 9.25
CA ARG A 50 4.26 -0.80 10.63
C ARG A 50 5.45 0.15 10.73
N ASP A 51 6.36 0.06 9.75
CA ASP A 51 7.64 0.77 9.72
C ASP A 51 7.59 2.03 8.85
N GLN A 52 6.42 2.37 8.31
CA GLN A 52 6.24 3.61 7.54
C GLN A 52 6.27 4.82 8.48
N THR A 53 7.25 5.69 8.27
CA THR A 53 7.41 6.97 8.98
C THR A 53 6.99 8.14 8.08
N GLY A 54 6.90 9.35 8.65
CA GLY A 54 6.66 10.57 7.86
C GLY A 54 7.72 10.79 6.76
N ALA A 55 8.98 10.48 7.05
CA ALA A 55 10.06 10.54 6.07
C ALA A 55 9.88 9.50 4.95
N ALA A 56 9.50 8.27 5.28
CA ALA A 56 9.20 7.25 4.27
C ALA A 56 8.03 7.68 3.37
N TRP A 57 7.00 8.31 3.95
CA TRP A 57 5.87 8.85 3.19
C TRP A 57 6.29 9.96 2.22
N ALA A 58 7.12 10.91 2.66
CA ALA A 58 7.64 11.97 1.79
C ALA A 58 8.45 11.42 0.61
N ALA A 59 9.27 10.40 0.85
CA ALA A 59 10.01 9.71 -0.20
C ALA A 59 9.10 8.94 -1.17
N ILE A 60 8.07 8.26 -0.67
CA ILE A 60 7.06 7.60 -1.51
C ILE A 60 6.37 8.62 -2.43
N LEU A 61 5.97 9.78 -1.89
CA LEU A 61 5.34 10.85 -2.67
C LEU A 61 6.26 11.39 -3.77
N TYR A 62 7.56 11.53 -3.50
CA TYR A 62 8.53 11.89 -4.54
C TYR A 62 8.47 10.91 -5.72
N PHE A 63 8.48 9.61 -5.45
CA PHE A 63 8.45 8.59 -6.50
C PHE A 63 7.11 8.51 -7.23
N ASP A 64 5.99 8.81 -6.55
CA ASP A 64 4.68 8.95 -7.20
C ASP A 64 4.66 10.15 -8.16
N HIS A 65 5.33 11.25 -7.82
CA HIS A 65 5.40 12.45 -8.67
C HIS A 65 6.44 12.37 -9.79
N LEU A 66 7.50 11.57 -9.63
CA LEU A 66 8.64 11.54 -10.53
C LEU A 66 8.25 11.25 -12.00
N PRO A 67 7.40 10.26 -12.33
CA PRO A 67 6.93 10.02 -13.69
C PRO A 67 6.21 11.21 -14.32
N HIS A 68 5.53 12.03 -13.52
CA HIS A 68 4.79 13.18 -13.99
C HIS A 68 5.70 14.39 -14.24
N LYS A 69 6.66 14.64 -13.34
CA LYS A 69 7.55 15.81 -13.37
C LYS A 69 8.74 15.63 -14.31
N TRP A 70 9.37 14.46 -14.28
CA TRP A 70 10.65 14.20 -14.95
C TRP A 70 10.64 12.84 -15.66
N PRO A 71 9.89 12.69 -16.77
CA PRO A 71 9.65 11.39 -17.40
C PRO A 71 10.94 10.66 -17.83
N ASP A 72 11.95 11.39 -18.31
CA ASP A 72 13.24 10.79 -18.68
C ASP A 72 14.00 10.24 -17.48
N ARG A 73 14.05 11.00 -16.37
CA ARG A 73 14.68 10.58 -15.11
C ARG A 73 13.90 9.41 -14.49
N ALA A 74 12.57 9.43 -14.60
CA ALA A 74 11.73 8.32 -14.15
C ALA A 74 12.06 7.04 -14.92
N PHE A 75 12.18 7.12 -16.25
CA PHE A 75 12.55 5.97 -17.05
C PHE A 75 13.99 5.50 -16.78
N ASP A 76 14.94 6.42 -16.55
CA ASP A 76 16.29 6.09 -16.11
C ASP A 76 16.29 5.32 -14.78
N LEU A 77 15.45 5.73 -13.82
CA LEU A 77 15.28 5.02 -12.56
C LEU A 77 14.76 3.60 -12.79
N ALA A 78 13.75 3.43 -13.64
CA ALA A 78 13.22 2.09 -13.95
C ALA A 78 14.30 1.19 -14.58
N LEU A 79 15.10 1.73 -15.51
CA LEU A 79 16.21 0.98 -16.11
C LEU A 79 17.30 0.63 -15.09
N GLU A 80 17.63 1.54 -14.18
CA GLU A 80 18.60 1.31 -13.12
C GLU A 80 18.12 0.24 -12.13
N VAL A 81 16.84 0.29 -11.71
CA VAL A 81 16.24 -0.75 -10.88
C VAL A 81 16.28 -2.11 -11.58
N LEU A 82 15.92 -2.19 -12.87
CA LEU A 82 16.02 -3.43 -13.64
C LEU A 82 17.44 -3.99 -13.72
N ARG A 83 18.45 -3.10 -13.67
CA ARG A 83 19.87 -3.46 -13.71
C ARG A 83 20.34 -3.99 -12.34
N SER A 84 20.05 -3.28 -11.26
CA SER A 84 20.58 -3.54 -9.91
C SER A 84 19.75 -4.56 -9.11
N GLU A 85 18.43 -4.50 -9.19
CA GLU A 85 17.52 -5.35 -8.42
C GLU A 85 17.38 -6.74 -9.03
N LYS A 86 17.17 -7.76 -8.19
CA LYS A 86 16.95 -9.16 -8.58
C LYS A 86 15.68 -9.74 -7.99
N ASP A 87 15.15 -9.16 -6.92
CA ASP A 87 13.88 -9.54 -6.34
C ASP A 87 12.72 -9.12 -7.25
N LYS A 88 12.16 -10.10 -7.95
CA LYS A 88 11.05 -9.86 -8.88
C LYS A 88 9.85 -9.15 -8.23
N PRO A 89 9.35 -9.54 -7.04
CA PRO A 89 8.29 -8.81 -6.36
C PRO A 89 8.57 -7.31 -6.20
N THR A 90 9.81 -6.94 -5.82
CA THR A 90 10.26 -5.54 -5.74
C THR A 90 10.16 -4.86 -7.11
N ILE A 91 10.76 -5.46 -8.16
CA ILE A 91 10.73 -4.90 -9.53
C ILE A 91 9.28 -4.72 -10.03
N MET A 92 8.37 -5.63 -9.69
CA MET A 92 6.96 -5.54 -10.10
C MET A 92 6.25 -4.30 -9.56
N GLN A 93 6.73 -3.70 -8.46
CA GLN A 93 6.16 -2.44 -7.96
C GLN A 93 6.33 -1.28 -8.95
N LEU A 94 7.30 -1.36 -9.88
CA LEU A 94 7.39 -0.40 -10.98
C LEU A 94 6.12 -0.38 -11.84
N ASN A 95 5.36 -1.49 -11.93
CA ASN A 95 4.14 -1.55 -12.74
C ASN A 95 2.88 -1.07 -12.02
N ASP A 96 2.88 -0.94 -10.69
CA ASP A 96 1.67 -0.59 -9.95
C ASP A 96 1.24 0.85 -10.28
N LYS A 97 2.14 1.80 -10.01
CA LYS A 97 1.89 3.23 -10.31
C LYS A 97 2.96 3.84 -11.21
N PHE A 98 4.21 3.41 -11.10
CA PHE A 98 5.32 4.18 -11.66
C PHE A 98 5.36 4.18 -13.20
N MET A 99 5.52 3.01 -13.83
CA MET A 99 5.53 2.85 -15.28
C MET A 99 4.17 3.15 -15.90
N LEU A 100 3.09 2.87 -15.16
CA LEU A 100 1.73 3.16 -15.59
C LEU A 100 1.52 4.68 -15.70
N SER A 101 1.90 5.44 -14.67
CA SER A 101 1.86 6.91 -14.68
C SER A 101 2.76 7.50 -15.77
N LEU A 102 3.96 6.95 -15.99
CA LEU A 102 4.84 7.39 -17.07
C LEU A 102 4.17 7.24 -18.45
N LEU A 103 3.59 6.08 -18.73
CA LEU A 103 2.95 5.80 -20.00
C LEU A 103 1.66 6.59 -20.20
N TYR A 104 0.85 6.77 -19.16
CA TYR A 104 -0.36 7.58 -19.25
C TYR A 104 -0.08 9.07 -19.44
N ALA A 105 0.90 9.62 -18.71
CA ALA A 105 1.19 11.05 -18.77
C ALA A 105 2.05 11.44 -19.98
N HIS A 106 3.00 10.57 -20.37
CA HIS A 106 4.06 10.92 -21.32
C HIS A 106 4.30 9.85 -22.37
N GLY A 107 3.39 8.91 -22.54
CA GLY A 107 3.62 7.74 -23.39
C GLY A 107 3.94 8.08 -24.85
N ASP A 108 3.31 9.10 -25.45
CA ASP A 108 3.62 9.53 -26.82
C ASP A 108 5.08 10.01 -26.96
N ALA A 109 5.63 10.67 -25.94
CA ALA A 109 7.02 11.15 -25.93
C ALA A 109 8.02 10.05 -25.54
N ALA A 110 7.61 9.11 -24.67
CA ALA A 110 8.49 8.08 -24.13
C ALA A 110 8.56 6.79 -24.98
N ILE A 111 7.53 6.50 -25.77
CA ILE A 111 7.36 5.18 -26.41
C ILE A 111 8.49 4.79 -27.36
N GLU A 112 9.03 5.72 -28.15
CA GLU A 112 10.14 5.41 -29.06
C GLU A 112 11.40 4.96 -28.31
N ARG A 113 11.67 5.64 -27.19
CA ARG A 113 12.79 5.31 -26.30
C ARG A 113 12.57 3.95 -25.63
N ILE A 114 11.36 3.69 -25.12
CA ILE A 114 10.99 2.40 -24.52
C ILE A 114 11.16 1.25 -25.54
N GLU A 115 10.68 1.42 -26.76
CA GLU A 115 10.84 0.43 -27.84
C GLU A 115 12.31 0.20 -28.21
N ALA A 116 13.12 1.26 -28.25
CA ALA A 116 14.54 1.15 -28.52
C ALA A 116 15.28 0.35 -27.44
N GLU A 117 15.07 0.67 -26.17
CA GLU A 117 15.67 -0.05 -25.03
C GLU A 117 15.19 -1.51 -24.95
N ALA A 118 13.89 -1.73 -25.19
CA ALA A 118 13.29 -3.06 -25.12
C ALA A 118 13.86 -4.04 -26.15
N LYS A 119 14.49 -3.59 -27.24
CA LYS A 119 15.16 -4.48 -28.21
C LYS A 119 16.28 -5.30 -27.56
N GLN A 120 17.00 -4.72 -26.61
CA GLN A 120 18.18 -5.34 -25.99
C GLN A 120 17.96 -5.67 -24.51
N ASN A 121 16.89 -5.15 -23.89
CA ASN A 121 16.61 -5.35 -22.48
C ASN A 121 15.46 -6.35 -22.24
N ALA A 122 15.81 -7.60 -21.92
CA ALA A 122 14.83 -8.64 -21.61
C ALA A 122 14.04 -8.37 -20.31
N ALA A 123 14.67 -7.74 -19.32
CA ALA A 123 14.01 -7.40 -18.06
C ALA A 123 12.96 -6.31 -18.27
N LEU A 124 13.24 -5.33 -19.14
CA LEU A 124 12.26 -4.32 -19.55
C LEU A 124 11.08 -4.95 -20.30
N ARG A 125 11.32 -5.85 -21.27
CA ARG A 125 10.22 -6.56 -21.95
C ARG A 125 9.34 -7.34 -20.96
N TRP A 126 9.96 -8.00 -19.99
CA TRP A 126 9.23 -8.66 -18.91
C TRP A 126 8.42 -7.68 -18.08
N LEU A 127 9.00 -6.55 -17.64
CA LEU A 127 8.30 -5.52 -16.88
C LEU A 127 7.09 -4.98 -17.66
N LEU A 128 7.26 -4.63 -18.94
CA LEU A 128 6.18 -4.16 -19.82
C LEU A 128 5.03 -5.17 -19.95
N GLY A 129 5.30 -6.46 -19.71
CA GLY A 129 4.29 -7.52 -19.67
C GLY A 129 3.20 -7.35 -18.61
N GLY A 130 3.47 -6.56 -17.57
CA GLY A 130 2.52 -6.24 -16.51
C GLY A 130 1.75 -4.94 -16.68
N ILE A 131 2.03 -4.15 -17.72
CA ILE A 131 1.26 -2.93 -17.98
C ILE A 131 -0.12 -3.31 -18.50
N HIS A 132 -1.15 -2.80 -17.81
CA HIS A 132 -2.53 -2.95 -18.23
C HIS A 132 -3.05 -1.63 -18.79
N PHE A 133 -3.66 -1.71 -19.98
CA PHE A 133 -4.28 -0.58 -20.63
C PHE A 133 -5.80 -0.73 -20.63
N GLY A 134 -6.50 0.40 -20.53
CA GLY A 134 -7.92 0.47 -20.85
C GLY A 134 -8.24 0.03 -22.28
N PRO A 135 -9.53 -0.17 -22.60
CA PRO A 135 -9.94 -0.37 -23.99
C PRO A 135 -9.51 0.83 -24.85
N ASP A 136 -9.09 0.54 -26.08
CA ASP A 136 -8.76 1.53 -27.13
C ASP A 136 -7.59 2.50 -26.86
N GLU A 137 -6.76 2.22 -25.85
CA GLU A 137 -5.55 3.00 -25.57
C GLU A 137 -4.54 2.96 -26.74
N PRO A 138 -4.08 4.12 -27.26
CA PRO A 138 -3.23 4.19 -28.46
C PRO A 138 -1.92 3.40 -28.36
N LEU A 139 -1.34 3.33 -27.15
CA LEU A 139 -0.04 2.69 -26.91
C LEU A 139 -0.15 1.19 -26.67
N LYS A 140 -1.35 0.67 -26.43
CA LYS A 140 -1.57 -0.73 -26.07
C LYS A 140 -0.92 -1.70 -27.06
N ARG A 141 -1.22 -1.53 -28.35
CA ARG A 141 -0.69 -2.42 -29.40
C ARG A 141 0.84 -2.37 -29.50
N ARG A 142 1.44 -1.20 -29.26
CA ARG A 142 2.89 -1.01 -29.33
C ARG A 142 3.58 -1.72 -28.18
N ILE A 143 3.08 -1.54 -26.95
CA ILE A 143 3.60 -2.23 -25.78
C ILE A 143 3.37 -3.75 -25.88
N GLU A 144 2.18 -4.21 -26.29
CA GLU A 144 1.89 -5.64 -26.49
C GLU A 144 2.83 -6.30 -27.51
N ALA A 145 3.32 -5.56 -28.51
CA ALA A 145 4.24 -6.09 -29.52
C ALA A 145 5.65 -6.40 -28.98
N ILE A 146 6.06 -5.76 -27.89
CA ILE A 146 7.42 -5.92 -27.30
C ILE A 146 7.42 -6.60 -25.93
N ALA A 147 6.27 -6.64 -25.27
CA ALA A 147 6.13 -7.13 -23.91
C ALA A 147 6.18 -8.66 -23.80
N ASP A 148 6.79 -9.16 -22.72
CA ASP A 148 6.68 -10.56 -22.29
C ASP A 148 5.56 -10.69 -21.24
N SER A 149 4.31 -10.51 -21.68
CA SER A 149 3.14 -10.64 -20.79
C SER A 149 2.99 -12.05 -20.22
N LYS A 150 3.48 -13.07 -20.92
CA LYS A 150 3.37 -14.46 -20.45
C LYS A 150 4.31 -14.70 -19.27
N GLY A 151 5.58 -14.31 -19.39
CA GLY A 151 6.57 -14.41 -18.32
C GLY A 151 6.13 -13.61 -17.09
N TRP A 152 5.72 -12.36 -17.29
CA TRP A 152 5.25 -11.51 -16.19
C TRP A 152 4.04 -12.11 -15.45
N ARG A 153 3.02 -12.57 -16.18
CA ARG A 153 1.81 -13.16 -15.57
C ARG A 153 2.10 -14.46 -14.81
N ALA A 154 3.10 -15.24 -15.25
CA ALA A 154 3.51 -16.43 -14.53
C ALA A 154 4.12 -16.07 -13.17
N ASP A 155 4.99 -15.06 -13.14
CA ASP A 155 5.60 -14.57 -11.90
C ASP A 155 4.56 -13.88 -10.99
N ASP A 156 3.63 -13.09 -11.53
CA ASP A 156 2.60 -12.40 -10.71
C ASP A 156 1.66 -13.42 -10.08
N ARG A 157 1.26 -14.45 -10.84
CA ARG A 157 0.47 -15.55 -10.30
C ARG A 157 1.22 -16.28 -9.20
N ALA A 158 2.51 -16.56 -9.37
CA ALA A 158 3.31 -17.21 -8.35
C ALA A 158 3.42 -16.34 -7.08
N ARG A 159 3.64 -15.04 -7.24
CA ARG A 159 3.68 -14.06 -6.14
C ARG A 159 2.36 -13.98 -5.38
N ARG A 160 1.23 -13.91 -6.10
CA ARG A 160 -0.11 -13.80 -5.51
C ARG A 160 -0.62 -15.08 -4.87
N THR A 161 -0.02 -16.23 -5.17
CA THR A 161 -0.49 -17.53 -4.65
C THR A 161 0.06 -17.74 -3.24
N PRO A 162 -0.78 -17.69 -2.19
CA PRO A 162 -0.30 -17.89 -0.83
C PRO A 162 0.16 -19.35 -0.65
N LYS A 163 1.22 -19.55 0.16
CA LYS A 163 1.68 -20.90 0.52
C LYS A 163 0.65 -21.66 1.35
N ARG A 164 -0.14 -20.93 2.14
CA ARG A 164 -1.22 -21.42 2.99
C ARG A 164 -2.40 -20.46 2.84
N PRO A 165 -3.36 -20.77 1.97
CA PRO A 165 -4.59 -19.98 1.85
C PRO A 165 -5.28 -19.86 3.21
N LEU A 166 -5.79 -18.67 3.54
CA LEU A 166 -6.63 -18.47 4.71
C LEU A 166 -8.01 -19.11 4.47
N ASP A 167 -8.54 -19.75 5.50
CA ASP A 167 -9.93 -20.20 5.59
C ASP A 167 -10.62 -19.39 6.69
N CYS A 168 -10.95 -18.14 6.37
CA CYS A 168 -11.44 -17.17 7.35
C CYS A 168 -12.74 -17.63 8.04
N GLU A 169 -13.60 -18.36 7.33
CA GLU A 169 -14.86 -18.88 7.89
C GLU A 169 -14.64 -19.91 9.00
N ALA A 170 -13.59 -20.74 8.89
CA ALA A 170 -13.27 -21.76 9.88
C ALA A 170 -12.45 -21.24 11.06
N MET A 171 -11.91 -20.03 10.97
CA MET A 171 -11.04 -19.44 11.98
C MET A 171 -11.84 -18.88 13.16
N SER A 172 -11.29 -19.02 14.36
CA SER A 172 -11.77 -18.29 15.53
C SER A 172 -11.49 -16.79 15.41
N VAL A 173 -12.21 -15.97 16.19
CA VAL A 173 -12.00 -14.51 16.20
C VAL A 173 -10.55 -14.14 16.56
N ALA A 174 -9.91 -14.88 17.47
CA ALA A 174 -8.52 -14.66 17.84
C ALA A 174 -7.55 -14.98 16.69
N GLU A 175 -7.80 -16.07 15.95
CA GLU A 175 -7.01 -16.42 14.76
C GLU A 175 -7.21 -15.39 13.65
N LEU A 176 -8.44 -14.91 13.45
CA LEU A 176 -8.75 -13.83 12.52
C LEU A 176 -8.02 -12.55 12.89
N ALA A 177 -8.01 -12.17 14.17
CA ALA A 177 -7.28 -10.99 14.63
C ALA A 177 -5.78 -11.08 14.30
N HIS A 178 -5.15 -12.23 14.56
CA HIS A 178 -3.74 -12.45 14.20
C HIS A 178 -3.51 -12.40 12.69
N ALA A 179 -4.36 -13.05 11.90
CA ALA A 179 -4.25 -13.00 10.44
C ALA A 179 -4.45 -11.58 9.90
N TRP A 180 -5.36 -10.81 10.50
CA TRP A 180 -5.61 -9.42 10.13
C TRP A 180 -4.35 -8.59 10.32
N VAL A 181 -3.76 -8.66 11.51
CA VAL A 181 -2.53 -7.94 11.83
C VAL A 181 -1.40 -8.35 10.90
N GLU A 182 -1.24 -9.65 10.63
CA GLU A 182 -0.22 -10.14 9.70
C GLU A 182 -0.43 -9.57 8.29
N GLN A 183 -1.64 -9.70 7.73
CA GLN A 183 -1.91 -9.27 6.34
C GLN A 183 -1.83 -7.75 6.20
N CYS A 184 -2.33 -6.98 7.17
CA CYS A 184 -2.30 -5.52 7.15
C CYS A 184 -0.91 -4.94 7.44
N SER A 185 -0.01 -5.71 8.09
CA SER A 185 1.38 -5.30 8.33
C SER A 185 2.26 -5.39 7.08
N LYS A 186 1.95 -6.28 6.13
CA LYS A 186 2.77 -6.52 4.94
C LYS A 186 2.93 -5.25 4.08
N SER A 187 4.11 -5.10 3.48
CA SER A 187 4.32 -4.11 2.42
C SER A 187 3.44 -4.46 1.21
N GLU A 188 3.16 -3.49 0.34
CA GLU A 188 2.36 -3.73 -0.87
C GLU A 188 2.98 -4.81 -1.77
N ARG A 189 4.32 -4.85 -1.82
CA ARG A 189 5.11 -5.89 -2.47
C ARG A 189 4.76 -7.31 -2.01
N ASP A 190 4.61 -7.48 -0.70
CA ASP A 190 4.47 -8.79 -0.03
C ASP A 190 3.03 -9.25 0.10
N ARG A 191 2.05 -8.45 -0.32
CA ARG A 191 0.64 -8.85 -0.33
C ARG A 191 0.40 -9.91 -1.41
N ASP A 192 -0.22 -10.99 -0.98
CA ASP A 192 -0.72 -12.09 -1.81
C ASP A 192 -2.25 -12.18 -1.69
N ASN A 193 -2.85 -13.25 -2.22
CA ASN A 193 -4.30 -13.42 -2.19
C ASN A 193 -4.87 -13.61 -0.76
N ASN A 194 -4.05 -13.88 0.26
CA ASN A 194 -4.57 -13.91 1.64
C ASN A 194 -4.97 -12.51 2.11
N PHE A 195 -4.28 -11.45 1.66
CA PHE A 195 -4.68 -10.08 1.97
C PHE A 195 -6.10 -9.81 1.44
N PHE A 196 -6.36 -10.15 0.18
CA PHE A 196 -7.67 -9.93 -0.43
C PHE A 196 -8.77 -10.81 0.20
N ALA A 197 -8.48 -12.09 0.44
CA ALA A 197 -9.42 -12.98 1.14
C ALA A 197 -9.80 -12.45 2.52
N MET A 198 -8.84 -11.85 3.23
CA MET A 198 -9.11 -11.23 4.53
C MET A 198 -9.98 -9.98 4.41
N MET A 199 -9.69 -9.09 3.46
CA MET A 199 -10.49 -7.87 3.24
C MET A 199 -11.91 -8.18 2.78
N ASP A 200 -12.08 -9.19 1.92
CA ASP A 200 -13.41 -9.63 1.48
C ASP A 200 -14.21 -10.19 2.66
N TYR A 201 -13.63 -11.11 3.44
CA TYR A 201 -14.30 -11.68 4.61
C TYR A 201 -14.64 -10.62 5.67
N GLU A 202 -13.73 -9.67 5.92
CA GLU A 202 -13.96 -8.57 6.84
C GLU A 202 -15.10 -7.66 6.38
N ARG A 203 -15.21 -7.38 5.07
CA ARG A 203 -16.36 -6.65 4.50
C ARG A 203 -17.65 -7.40 4.74
N ASP A 204 -17.68 -8.70 4.42
CA ASP A 204 -18.87 -9.53 4.57
C ASP A 204 -19.31 -9.61 6.06
N LEU A 205 -18.36 -9.65 7.01
CA LEU A 205 -18.67 -9.54 8.43
C LEU A 205 -19.37 -8.22 8.78
N ARG A 206 -18.96 -7.08 8.21
CA ARG A 206 -19.60 -5.79 8.52
C ARG A 206 -21.01 -5.69 7.96
N GLU A 207 -21.21 -6.22 6.76
CA GLU A 207 -22.50 -6.16 6.07
C GLU A 207 -23.52 -7.15 6.64
N GLU A 208 -23.09 -8.37 6.97
CA GLU A 208 -24.01 -9.45 7.37
C GLU A 208 -24.01 -9.76 8.87
N TYR A 209 -22.89 -9.53 9.56
CA TYR A 209 -22.71 -9.90 10.96
C TYR A 209 -21.99 -8.80 11.76
N PRO A 210 -22.54 -7.57 11.82
CA PRO A 210 -21.85 -6.41 12.38
C PRO A 210 -21.38 -6.62 13.83
N ASP A 211 -22.12 -7.41 14.60
CA ASP A 211 -21.72 -7.81 15.94
C ASP A 211 -20.40 -8.61 15.97
N LYS A 212 -20.19 -9.54 15.02
CA LYS A 212 -18.93 -10.29 14.91
C LYS A 212 -17.80 -9.41 14.40
N ALA A 213 -18.10 -8.44 13.53
CA ALA A 213 -17.11 -7.45 13.11
C ALA A 213 -16.60 -6.63 14.31
N ILE A 214 -17.50 -6.21 15.22
CA ILE A 214 -17.11 -5.52 16.46
C ILE A 214 -16.27 -6.45 17.36
N ASP A 215 -16.62 -7.74 17.49
CA ASP A 215 -15.79 -8.71 18.22
C ASP A 215 -14.37 -8.80 17.66
N LEU A 216 -14.23 -8.85 16.33
CA LEU A 216 -12.94 -8.88 15.65
C LEU A 216 -12.13 -7.60 15.91
N ILE A 217 -12.75 -6.42 15.82
CA ILE A 217 -12.09 -5.13 16.12
C ILE A 217 -11.57 -5.10 17.56
N VAL A 218 -12.38 -5.53 18.51
CA VAL A 218 -11.99 -5.61 19.93
C VAL A 218 -10.84 -6.60 20.13
N GLU A 219 -10.85 -7.74 19.43
CA GLU A 219 -9.79 -8.74 19.52
C GLU A 219 -8.48 -8.25 18.89
N ILE A 220 -8.53 -7.57 17.75
CA ILE A 220 -7.36 -6.91 17.13
C ILE A 220 -6.76 -5.88 18.10
N LEU A 221 -7.60 -5.07 18.74
CA LEU A 221 -7.14 -4.08 19.72
C LEU A 221 -6.42 -4.71 20.90
N LYS A 222 -6.71 -5.97 21.28
CA LYS A 222 -5.97 -6.63 22.38
C LYS A 222 -4.51 -6.90 22.02
N ILE A 223 -4.22 -7.18 20.74
CA ILE A 223 -2.90 -7.65 20.29
C ILE A 223 -2.10 -6.61 19.53
N GLU A 224 -2.72 -5.54 19.02
CA GLU A 224 -2.06 -4.53 18.19
C GLU A 224 -2.07 -3.15 18.83
N ALA A 225 -0.94 -2.43 18.79
CA ALA A 225 -0.77 -1.08 19.33
C ALA A 225 -0.07 -0.10 18.38
N ASN A 226 0.36 -0.55 17.19
CA ASN A 226 1.01 0.28 16.20
C ASN A 226 0.02 1.30 15.62
N PRO A 227 0.32 2.62 15.68
CA PRO A 227 -0.63 3.66 15.29
C PRO A 227 -1.03 3.61 13.81
N VAL A 228 -0.14 3.15 12.92
CA VAL A 228 -0.46 3.03 11.48
C VAL A 228 -1.45 1.90 11.22
N LEU A 229 -1.40 0.81 11.98
CA LEU A 229 -2.40 -0.25 11.86
C LEU A 229 -3.72 0.13 12.55
N LEU A 230 -3.65 0.86 13.67
CA LEU A 230 -4.84 1.35 14.34
C LEU A 230 -5.59 2.39 13.50
N SER A 231 -4.90 3.25 12.74
CA SER A 231 -5.56 4.18 11.83
C SER A 231 -6.30 3.45 10.70
N LEU A 232 -5.76 2.34 10.20
CA LEU A 232 -6.48 1.48 9.25
C LEU A 232 -7.71 0.82 9.86
N LEU A 233 -7.58 0.31 11.09
CA LEU A 233 -8.69 -0.31 11.82
C LEU A 233 -9.82 0.70 12.08
N ALA A 234 -9.47 1.97 12.32
CA ALA A 234 -10.43 3.06 12.51
C ALA A 234 -11.11 3.48 11.19
N ALA A 235 -10.34 3.82 10.16
CA ALA A 235 -10.83 4.40 8.90
C ALA A 235 -11.47 3.38 7.93
N GLY A 236 -11.47 2.09 8.26
CA GLY A 236 -12.13 1.05 7.49
C GLY A 236 -13.08 0.25 8.35
N PRO A 237 -12.61 -0.82 9.03
CA PRO A 237 -13.48 -1.75 9.73
C PRO A 237 -14.43 -1.10 10.75
N LEU A 238 -13.91 -0.20 11.60
CA LEU A 238 -14.72 0.46 12.62
C LEU A 238 -15.65 1.51 12.00
N GLU A 239 -15.18 2.33 11.06
CA GLU A 239 -16.00 3.30 10.35
C GLU A 239 -17.21 2.66 9.69
N ASP A 240 -16.98 1.58 8.95
CA ASP A 240 -17.99 0.91 8.15
C ASP A 240 -19.04 0.16 9.00
N VAL A 241 -18.67 -0.32 10.20
CA VAL A 241 -19.60 -1.06 11.07
C VAL A 241 -20.46 -0.13 11.94
N ILE A 242 -20.12 1.15 12.03
CA ILE A 242 -20.87 2.13 12.82
C ILE A 242 -22.17 2.53 12.08
N SER A 243 -23.29 2.19 12.68
CA SER A 243 -24.62 2.53 12.18
C SER A 243 -25.59 2.77 13.34
N MET A 244 -26.82 3.20 13.04
CA MET A 244 -27.86 3.30 14.06
C MET A 244 -28.23 1.94 14.70
N GLU A 245 -27.93 0.82 14.03
CA GLU A 245 -28.19 -0.52 14.55
C GLU A 245 -27.11 -0.98 15.54
N THR A 246 -25.87 -0.49 15.37
CA THR A 246 -24.72 -0.92 16.16
C THR A 246 -24.29 0.09 17.22
N ILE A 247 -24.73 1.35 17.14
CA ILE A 247 -24.26 2.46 17.99
C ILE A 247 -24.43 2.19 19.50
N ASP A 248 -25.51 1.54 19.93
CA ASP A 248 -25.71 1.19 21.35
C ASP A 248 -24.61 0.23 21.84
N ARG A 249 -24.13 -0.67 20.97
CA ARG A 249 -23.02 -1.56 21.29
C ARG A 249 -21.70 -0.80 21.30
N ILE A 250 -21.46 0.06 20.31
CA ILE A 250 -20.27 0.92 20.23
C ILE A 250 -20.11 1.77 21.49
N GLU A 251 -21.19 2.37 21.98
CA GLU A 251 -21.20 3.14 23.23
C GLU A 251 -20.81 2.30 24.45
N ARG A 252 -21.33 1.07 24.55
CA ARG A 252 -20.99 0.15 25.64
C ARG A 252 -19.51 -0.27 25.59
N GLU A 253 -19.00 -0.61 24.41
CA GLU A 253 -17.60 -0.99 24.23
C GLU A 253 -16.67 0.19 24.55
N ALA A 254 -17.00 1.40 24.08
CA ALA A 254 -16.24 2.61 24.37
C ALA A 254 -16.22 2.94 25.87
N ALA A 255 -17.34 2.76 26.58
CA ALA A 255 -17.41 2.97 28.02
C ALA A 255 -16.58 1.94 28.81
N ALA A 256 -16.50 0.69 28.33
CA ALA A 256 -15.79 -0.39 29.01
C ALA A 256 -14.30 -0.48 28.65
N ASN A 257 -13.90 0.00 27.46
CA ASN A 257 -12.56 -0.17 26.92
C ASN A 257 -12.00 1.15 26.40
N LYS A 258 -11.05 1.73 27.15
CA LYS A 258 -10.40 3.00 26.78
C LYS A 258 -9.73 2.93 25.40
N ARG A 259 -9.13 1.79 25.03
CA ARG A 259 -8.45 1.66 23.74
C ARG A 259 -9.44 1.66 22.58
N PHE A 260 -10.62 1.10 22.78
CA PHE A 260 -11.72 1.17 21.83
C PHE A 260 -12.27 2.60 21.72
N HIS A 261 -12.42 3.29 22.86
CA HIS A 261 -12.79 4.70 22.90
C HIS A 261 -11.78 5.60 22.15
N ASP A 262 -10.47 5.37 22.34
CA ASP A 262 -9.42 6.10 21.64
C ASP A 262 -9.41 5.83 20.13
N LEU A 263 -9.77 4.61 19.71
CA LEU A 263 -9.86 4.21 18.31
C LEU A 263 -10.96 4.99 17.55
N LEU A 264 -12.08 5.32 18.22
CA LEU A 264 -13.16 6.13 17.64
C LEU A 264 -12.67 7.53 17.19
N GLY A 265 -11.57 8.01 17.76
CA GLY A 265 -10.93 9.27 17.38
C GLY A 265 -10.49 9.34 15.91
N GLY A 266 -10.24 8.19 15.28
CA GLY A 266 -9.79 8.10 13.89
C GLY A 266 -10.89 7.78 12.87
N VAL A 267 -12.17 7.75 13.27
CA VAL A 267 -13.30 7.39 12.40
C VAL A 267 -13.85 8.60 11.65
N TRP A 268 -14.15 8.45 10.35
CA TRP A 268 -14.63 9.53 9.50
C TRP A 268 -16.14 9.45 9.21
N TYR A 269 -16.97 9.97 10.12
CA TYR A 269 -18.44 9.86 10.03
C TYR A 269 -19.14 11.11 9.44
N TYR A 270 -18.48 11.88 8.56
CA TYR A 270 -19.03 13.15 8.05
C TYR A 270 -20.31 12.98 7.19
N ARG A 271 -20.52 11.79 6.61
CA ARG A 271 -21.73 11.44 5.83
C ARG A 271 -22.84 10.78 6.66
N ALA A 272 -22.60 10.53 7.95
CA ALA A 272 -23.59 9.89 8.81
C ALA A 272 -24.85 10.77 9.01
N PRO A 273 -26.02 10.16 9.29
CA PRO A 273 -27.20 10.90 9.72
C PRO A 273 -26.92 11.74 10.98
N GLU A 274 -27.60 12.88 11.12
CA GLU A 274 -27.36 13.83 12.23
C GLU A 274 -27.50 13.19 13.62
N GLU A 275 -28.43 12.25 13.78
CA GLU A 275 -28.60 11.52 15.04
C GLU A 275 -27.35 10.70 15.40
N LEU A 276 -26.82 9.95 14.43
CA LEU A 276 -25.62 9.14 14.62
C LEU A 276 -24.40 10.03 14.90
N LYS A 277 -24.27 11.14 14.17
CA LYS A 277 -23.21 12.14 14.40
C LYS A 277 -23.24 12.70 15.81
N ALA A 278 -24.41 13.11 16.31
CA ALA A 278 -24.55 13.67 17.64
C ALA A 278 -24.10 12.69 18.73
N ARG A 279 -24.41 11.39 18.56
CA ARG A 279 -23.98 10.33 19.49
C ARG A 279 -22.47 10.10 19.42
N LEU A 280 -21.91 10.02 18.21
CA LEU A 280 -20.46 9.86 18.02
C LEU A 280 -19.68 11.07 18.54
N ASP A 281 -20.15 12.30 18.30
CA ASP A 281 -19.53 13.51 18.82
C ASP A 281 -19.53 13.55 20.35
N ALA A 282 -20.60 13.07 20.99
CA ALA A 282 -20.66 12.95 22.45
C ALA A 282 -19.67 11.93 23.00
N LEU A 283 -19.38 10.85 22.25
CA LEU A 283 -18.38 9.86 22.62
C LEU A 283 -16.95 10.36 22.39
N VAL A 284 -16.65 10.85 21.19
CA VAL A 284 -15.30 11.22 20.77
C VAL A 284 -14.83 12.50 21.46
N GLY A 285 -15.71 13.50 21.60
CA GLY A 285 -15.36 14.78 22.19
C GLY A 285 -14.14 15.42 21.52
N GLN A 286 -13.08 15.66 22.30
CA GLN A 286 -11.82 16.24 21.83
C GLN A 286 -10.79 15.20 21.33
N ASN A 287 -11.13 13.91 21.32
CA ASN A 287 -10.17 12.81 21.09
C ASN A 287 -9.92 12.51 19.60
N ARG A 288 -9.94 13.51 18.71
CA ARG A 288 -9.72 13.32 17.26
C ARG A 288 -8.24 13.39 16.90
N TRP A 289 -7.78 12.51 16.01
CA TRP A 289 -6.40 12.50 15.48
C TRP A 289 -6.34 11.97 14.05
#